data_AF-A0A0Q3FWL8-F1
#
_entry.id   AF-A0A0Q3FWL8-F1
#
_cell.length_a   1.000
_cell.length_b   1.000
_cell.length_c   1.000
_cell.angle_alpha   90.00
_cell.angle_beta   90.00
_cell.angle_gamma   90.00
#
_symmetry.space_group_name_H-M   'P 1'
#
loop_
_entity.id
_entity.type
_entity.pdbx_description
1 polymer ?
#
loop_
_entity_poly.entity_id
_entity_poly.type
_entity_poly.pdbx_seq_one_letter_code
_entity_poly.pdbx_strand_id
1 'polypeptide(L)'
;MALSCWFFWAWWLSLMLAVTAAEEQGEGCSAPKICGNLTISEPFWLPDWETGRSCGSLDFEVTCFKGTPIIRSVYGLKSGFAIINISYEERSLRVVDQHNQEALRASSNRCHIPSRNTSVKLTPPFKINPVFNMDLIFYNCTKPPAAHQDETLVEMRCGNESNAFVRAGGRYDGAGDGDYATEGCQATVVPVLGESSGEVDASNYEELISGGFLLTWQSPPAGT
;
A
#
# COMPACT_ATOMS: atom_id res chain seq x y z
N MET A 1 -61.98 8.09 -44.74
CA MET A 1 -60.98 7.23 -45.40
C MET A 1 -59.68 8.02 -45.41
N ALA A 2 -58.85 7.80 -44.40
CA ALA A 2 -57.72 6.86 -44.43
C ALA A 2 -56.45 7.60 -44.87
N LEU A 3 -55.70 8.13 -43.89
CA LEU A 3 -54.31 8.58 -44.02
C LEU A 3 -53.72 8.88 -42.62
N SER A 4 -53.94 8.00 -41.63
CA SER A 4 -53.31 8.13 -40.30
C SER A 4 -52.48 6.92 -39.88
N CYS A 5 -52.36 5.89 -40.72
CA CYS A 5 -51.74 4.62 -40.33
C CYS A 5 -50.31 4.41 -40.81
N TRP A 6 -49.73 5.28 -41.64
CA TRP A 6 -48.41 4.99 -42.25
C TRP A 6 -47.24 5.78 -41.66
N PHE A 7 -47.48 6.81 -40.85
CA PHE A 7 -46.39 7.60 -40.24
C PHE A 7 -45.99 7.13 -38.84
N PHE A 8 -46.79 6.28 -38.19
CA PHE A 8 -46.39 5.71 -36.90
C PHE A 8 -45.48 4.49 -37.04
N TRP A 9 -45.53 3.76 -38.15
CA TRP A 9 -44.69 2.57 -38.34
C TRP A 9 -43.21 2.86 -38.62
N ALA A 10 -42.87 4.05 -39.08
CA ALA A 10 -41.49 4.44 -39.36
C ALA A 10 -40.69 4.88 -38.11
N TRP A 11 -41.38 5.24 -37.03
CA TRP A 11 -40.73 5.62 -35.76
C TRP A 11 -40.57 4.48 -34.76
N TRP A 12 -41.04 3.28 -35.09
CA TRP A 12 -40.90 2.11 -34.23
C TRP A 12 -39.70 1.25 -34.63
N LEU A 13 -39.11 1.47 -35.80
CA LEU A 13 -37.91 0.76 -36.26
C LEU A 13 -36.59 1.42 -35.85
N SER A 14 -36.59 2.65 -35.33
CA SER A 14 -35.36 3.33 -34.88
C SER A 14 -34.95 2.99 -33.44
N LEU A 15 -35.74 2.17 -32.73
CA LEU A 15 -35.54 1.88 -31.30
C LEU A 15 -35.13 0.42 -31.02
N MET A 16 -34.37 -0.21 -31.92
CA MET A 16 -33.79 -1.54 -31.65
C MET A 16 -32.32 -1.66 -32.09
N LEU A 17 -31.55 -0.59 -31.94
CA LEU A 17 -30.10 -0.76 -31.72
C LEU A 17 -29.87 -0.93 -30.23
N ALA A 18 -30.33 -2.06 -29.70
CA ALA A 18 -29.75 -2.61 -28.48
C ALA A 18 -28.31 -2.99 -28.83
N VAL A 19 -27.37 -2.10 -28.53
CA VAL A 19 -25.98 -2.50 -28.35
C VAL A 19 -26.01 -3.41 -27.12
N THR A 20 -26.16 -4.71 -27.35
CA THR A 20 -25.70 -5.69 -26.38
C THR A 20 -24.19 -5.50 -26.34
N ALA A 21 -23.72 -4.67 -25.40
CA ALA A 21 -22.38 -4.82 -24.91
C ALA A 21 -22.30 -6.28 -24.46
N ALA A 22 -21.59 -7.09 -25.22
CA ALA A 22 -21.20 -8.39 -24.75
C ALA A 22 -20.33 -8.12 -23.52
N GLU A 23 -20.92 -8.18 -22.33
CA GLU A 23 -20.18 -8.61 -21.17
C GLU A 23 -19.80 -10.08 -21.43
N GLU A 24 -18.78 -10.26 -22.26
CA GLU A 24 -17.79 -11.27 -21.96
C GLU A 24 -16.91 -10.76 -20.80
N GLN A 25 -17.53 -10.43 -19.67
CA GLN A 25 -16.84 -10.61 -18.40
C GLN A 25 -16.74 -12.12 -18.25
N GLY A 26 -15.65 -12.65 -18.80
CA GLY A 26 -15.33 -14.06 -18.69
C GLY A 26 -15.45 -14.47 -17.23
N GLU A 27 -16.24 -15.51 -17.01
CA GLU A 27 -16.53 -16.18 -15.74
C GLU A 27 -15.27 -16.44 -14.88
N GLY A 28 -14.07 -16.45 -15.51
CA GLY A 28 -12.77 -16.60 -14.86
C GLY A 28 -12.13 -15.34 -14.25
N CYS A 29 -12.61 -14.12 -14.50
CA CYS A 29 -12.03 -12.91 -13.92
C CYS A 29 -12.64 -12.51 -12.57
N SER A 30 -13.94 -12.79 -12.37
CA SER A 30 -14.64 -12.47 -11.10
C SER A 30 -14.49 -13.55 -10.03
N ALA A 31 -13.90 -14.71 -10.40
CA ALA A 31 -13.70 -15.81 -9.48
C ALA A 31 -12.54 -15.50 -8.51
N PRO A 32 -12.75 -15.61 -7.18
CA PRO A 32 -11.67 -15.46 -6.22
C PRO A 32 -10.55 -16.46 -6.47
N LYS A 33 -9.29 -15.99 -6.39
CA LYS A 33 -8.08 -16.79 -6.61
C LYS A 33 -7.24 -16.84 -5.34
N ILE A 34 -6.50 -17.92 -5.12
CA ILE A 34 -5.69 -18.09 -3.90
C ILE A 34 -4.24 -17.70 -4.18
N CYS A 35 -3.63 -16.93 -3.28
CA CYS A 35 -2.19 -16.70 -3.22
C CYS A 35 -1.70 -16.90 -1.78
N GLY A 36 -0.95 -17.99 -1.55
CA GLY A 36 -0.53 -18.38 -0.21
C GLY A 36 -1.74 -18.75 0.65
N ASN A 37 -1.96 -18.00 1.73
CA ASN A 37 -3.10 -18.15 2.64
C ASN A 37 -4.23 -17.13 2.38
N LEU A 38 -4.09 -16.26 1.37
CA LEU A 38 -5.06 -15.22 1.08
C LEU A 38 -5.91 -15.57 -0.13
N THR A 39 -7.20 -15.25 -0.02
CA THR A 39 -8.13 -15.24 -1.14
C THR A 39 -8.16 -13.84 -1.73
N ILE A 40 -7.73 -13.73 -2.99
CA ILE A 40 -7.73 -12.51 -3.79
C ILE A 40 -9.01 -12.48 -4.61
N SER A 41 -9.91 -11.58 -4.24
CA SER A 41 -11.16 -11.27 -4.93
C SER A 41 -11.26 -9.79 -5.26
N GLU A 42 -12.27 -9.45 -6.07
CA GLU A 42 -12.63 -8.08 -6.43
C GLU A 42 -12.59 -7.11 -5.23
N PRO A 43 -11.97 -5.92 -5.39
CA PRO A 43 -11.45 -5.36 -6.64
C PRO A 43 -10.05 -5.84 -7.03
N PHE A 44 -9.39 -6.65 -6.19
CA PHE A 44 -8.06 -7.17 -6.46
C PHE A 44 -8.12 -8.37 -7.39
N TRP A 45 -7.13 -8.47 -8.27
CA TRP A 45 -7.04 -9.60 -9.19
C TRP A 45 -5.60 -10.02 -9.39
N LEU A 46 -5.42 -11.29 -9.77
CA LEU A 46 -4.13 -11.88 -10.11
C LEU A 46 -4.04 -12.00 -11.64
N PRO A 47 -2.91 -11.62 -12.25
CA PRO A 47 -2.71 -11.83 -13.68
C PRO A 47 -2.79 -13.32 -14.00
N ASP A 48 -3.55 -13.64 -15.04
CA ASP A 48 -3.56 -14.97 -15.60
C ASP A 48 -2.38 -15.11 -16.57
N TRP A 49 -1.30 -15.74 -16.11
CA TRP A 49 -0.12 -15.98 -16.94
C TRP A 49 -0.33 -17.04 -18.03
N GLU A 50 -1.34 -17.90 -17.90
CA GLU A 50 -1.64 -18.93 -18.91
C GLU A 50 -2.36 -18.32 -20.11
N THR A 51 -3.32 -17.43 -19.85
CA THR A 51 -4.11 -16.77 -20.92
C THR A 51 -3.60 -15.38 -21.28
N GLY A 52 -2.72 -14.79 -20.45
CA GLY A 52 -2.26 -13.41 -20.60
C GLY A 52 -3.35 -12.36 -20.37
N ARG A 53 -4.51 -12.75 -19.83
CA ARG A 53 -5.68 -11.88 -19.69
C ARG A 53 -5.56 -10.97 -18.46
N SER A 54 -5.79 -9.67 -18.65
CA SER A 54 -6.03 -8.72 -17.56
C SER A 54 -7.50 -8.76 -17.16
N CYS A 55 -7.76 -8.75 -15.84
CA CYS A 55 -9.11 -8.92 -15.30
C CYS A 55 -9.69 -7.65 -14.67
N GLY A 56 -8.90 -6.58 -14.52
CA GLY A 56 -9.36 -5.35 -13.87
C GLY A 56 -8.39 -4.19 -14.05
N SER A 57 -8.58 -3.13 -13.25
CA SER A 57 -7.65 -2.01 -13.24
C SER A 57 -6.26 -2.46 -12.79
N LEU A 58 -5.22 -2.00 -13.47
CA LEU A 58 -3.83 -2.21 -13.07
C LEU A 58 -3.54 -1.68 -11.66
N ASP A 59 -4.34 -0.71 -11.19
CA ASP A 59 -4.17 -0.16 -9.84
C ASP A 59 -4.50 -1.18 -8.73
N PHE A 60 -5.23 -2.24 -9.06
CA PHE A 60 -5.59 -3.33 -8.15
C PHE A 60 -4.94 -4.67 -8.53
N GLU A 61 -3.98 -4.66 -9.46
CA GLU A 61 -3.22 -5.85 -9.81
C GLU A 61 -2.36 -6.30 -8.62
N VAL A 62 -2.52 -7.56 -8.23
CA VAL A 62 -1.68 -8.23 -7.24
C VAL A 62 -0.75 -9.19 -7.97
N THR A 63 0.53 -9.18 -7.61
CA THR A 63 1.48 -10.19 -8.07
C THR A 63 1.64 -11.25 -6.97
N CYS A 64 1.41 -12.53 -7.29
CA CYS A 64 1.70 -13.62 -6.37
C CYS A 64 3.13 -14.15 -6.58
N PHE A 65 4.07 -13.77 -5.72
CA PHE A 65 5.45 -14.22 -5.80
C PHE A 65 5.75 -15.24 -4.71
N LYS A 66 6.00 -16.50 -5.09
CA LYS A 66 6.30 -17.61 -4.16
C LYS A 66 5.27 -17.75 -3.03
N GLY A 67 3.99 -17.52 -3.34
CA GLY A 67 2.89 -17.56 -2.37
C GLY A 67 2.71 -16.29 -1.56
N THR A 68 3.50 -15.23 -1.80
CA THR A 68 3.31 -13.91 -1.18
C THR A 68 2.62 -12.98 -2.17
N PRO A 69 1.41 -12.47 -1.86
CA PRO A 69 0.75 -11.45 -2.65
C PRO A 69 1.43 -10.09 -2.43
N ILE A 70 1.73 -9.39 -3.53
CA ILE A 70 2.49 -8.13 -3.52
C ILE A 70 1.77 -7.09 -4.39
N ILE A 71 1.57 -5.90 -3.84
CA ILE A 71 1.17 -4.70 -4.59
C ILE A 71 2.43 -4.00 -5.07
N ARG A 72 2.42 -3.61 -6.35
CA ARG A 72 3.53 -2.90 -6.98
C ARG A 72 3.65 -1.48 -6.41
N SER A 73 4.88 -1.05 -6.12
CA SER A 73 5.19 0.36 -5.83
C SER A 73 5.55 1.12 -7.11
N VAL A 74 5.67 2.46 -7.03
CA VAL A 74 6.21 3.28 -8.15
C VAL A 74 7.63 2.86 -8.56
N TYR A 75 8.38 2.19 -7.67
CA TYR A 75 9.73 1.69 -7.92
C TYR A 75 9.74 0.21 -8.35
N GLY A 76 8.57 -0.38 -8.60
CA GLY A 76 8.41 -1.76 -9.04
C GLY A 76 8.16 -2.76 -7.90
N LEU A 77 8.19 -4.05 -8.26
CA LEU A 77 7.80 -5.16 -7.37
C LEU A 77 8.80 -5.43 -6.23
N LYS A 78 10.10 -5.21 -6.45
CA LYS A 78 11.12 -5.43 -5.39
C LYS A 78 10.97 -4.46 -4.22
N SER A 79 10.48 -3.26 -4.50
CA SER A 79 10.14 -2.25 -3.49
C SER A 79 8.65 -2.21 -3.22
N GLY A 80 7.93 -3.29 -3.52
CA GLY A 80 6.49 -3.40 -3.38
C GLY A 80 6.03 -3.57 -1.94
N PHE A 81 4.72 -3.76 -1.80
CA PHE A 81 4.04 -3.95 -0.53
C PHE A 81 3.52 -5.38 -0.45
N ALA A 82 4.16 -6.20 0.38
CA ALA A 82 3.71 -7.56 0.63
C ALA A 82 2.45 -7.53 1.50
N ILE A 83 1.37 -8.16 1.04
CA ILE A 83 0.08 -8.19 1.74
C ILE A 83 0.11 -9.28 2.80
N ILE A 84 -0.13 -8.90 4.05
CA ILE A 84 -0.29 -9.81 5.19
C ILE A 84 -1.75 -10.28 5.28
N ASN A 85 -2.70 -9.35 5.20
CA ASN A 85 -4.12 -9.65 5.23
C ASN A 85 -4.95 -8.62 4.44
N ILE A 86 -6.18 -9.00 4.14
CA ILE A 86 -7.16 -8.17 3.43
C ILE A 86 -8.46 -8.20 4.22
N SER A 87 -9.00 -7.03 4.55
CA SER A 87 -10.38 -6.88 5.01
C SER A 87 -11.19 -6.20 3.91
N TYR A 88 -11.99 -6.99 3.21
CA TYR A 88 -12.85 -6.50 2.12
C TYR A 88 -13.99 -5.61 2.63
N GLU A 89 -14.55 -5.95 3.80
CA GLU A 89 -15.59 -5.17 4.46
C GLU A 89 -15.08 -3.78 4.85
N GLU A 90 -13.93 -3.74 5.53
CA GLU A 90 -13.30 -2.49 5.99
C GLU A 90 -12.51 -1.76 4.91
N ARG A 91 -12.41 -2.36 3.71
CA ARG A 91 -11.62 -1.86 2.57
C ARG A 91 -10.18 -1.50 2.98
N SER A 92 -9.55 -2.40 3.75
CA SER A 92 -8.21 -2.20 4.29
C SER A 92 -7.28 -3.40 4.13
N LEU A 93 -5.99 -3.12 3.94
CA LEU A 93 -4.92 -4.10 3.76
C LEU A 93 -3.87 -3.88 4.84
N ARG A 94 -3.44 -4.93 5.54
CA ARG A 94 -2.17 -4.85 6.29
C ARG A 94 -1.05 -5.27 5.37
N VAL A 95 -0.04 -4.42 5.21
CA VAL A 95 1.08 -4.65 4.28
C VAL A 95 2.43 -4.38 4.92
N VAL A 96 3.47 -5.01 4.40
CA VAL A 96 4.88 -4.73 4.71
C VAL A 96 5.54 -4.08 3.50
N ASP A 97 6.20 -2.94 3.72
CA ASP A 97 7.11 -2.35 2.73
C ASP A 97 8.37 -3.21 2.62
N GLN A 98 8.50 -3.94 1.50
CA GLN A 98 9.57 -4.91 1.32
C GLN A 98 10.94 -4.23 1.32
N HIS A 99 11.05 -3.02 0.80
CA HIS A 99 12.31 -2.29 0.76
C HIS A 99 12.78 -1.90 2.17
N ASN A 100 11.86 -1.45 3.04
CA ASN A 100 12.19 -1.14 4.43
C ASN A 100 12.57 -2.40 5.21
N GLN A 101 11.85 -3.51 5.00
CA GLN A 101 12.17 -4.79 5.64
C GLN A 101 13.52 -5.34 5.19
N GLU A 102 13.86 -5.23 3.90
CA GLU A 102 15.17 -5.61 3.39
C GLU A 102 16.30 -4.76 3.97
N ALA A 103 16.08 -3.45 4.13
CA ALA A 103 17.06 -2.56 4.74
C ALA A 103 17.45 -3.05 6.15
N LEU A 104 16.47 -3.43 6.99
CA LEU A 104 16.75 -3.91 8.34
C LEU A 104 17.42 -5.30 8.38
N ARG A 105 17.18 -6.16 7.39
CA ARG A 105 17.75 -7.52 7.34
C ARG A 105 19.21 -7.56 6.88
N ALA A 106 19.71 -6.48 6.29
CA ALA A 106 21.06 -6.45 5.74
C ALA A 106 22.12 -6.45 6.85
N SER A 107 22.59 -7.64 7.23
CA SER A 107 23.76 -7.81 8.10
C SER A 107 25.01 -7.27 7.41
N SER A 108 25.42 -6.07 7.81
CA SER A 108 26.64 -5.45 7.32
C SER A 108 27.31 -4.65 8.43
N ASN A 109 28.59 -4.32 8.25
CA ASN A 109 29.32 -3.43 9.17
C ASN A 109 28.75 -2.01 9.23
N ARG A 110 27.74 -1.68 8.41
CA ARG A 110 27.02 -0.41 8.39
C ARG A 110 25.53 -0.64 8.66
N CYS A 111 24.90 0.34 9.31
CA CYS A 111 23.44 0.39 9.41
C CYS A 111 22.81 0.63 8.04
N HIS A 112 22.07 -0.37 7.55
CA HIS A 112 21.13 -0.16 6.47
C HIS A 112 19.79 0.22 7.08
N ILE A 113 19.36 1.45 6.83
CA ILE A 113 18.13 2.02 7.38
C ILE A 113 17.19 2.41 6.24
N PRO A 114 15.86 2.43 6.49
CA PRO A 114 14.91 3.01 5.55
C PRO A 114 15.37 4.40 5.09
N SER A 115 15.39 4.61 3.77
CA SER A 115 15.99 5.81 3.15
C SER A 115 14.99 6.66 2.35
N ARG A 116 13.74 6.21 2.28
CA ARG A 116 12.64 6.90 1.60
C ARG A 116 11.36 6.74 2.39
N ASN A 117 10.61 7.82 2.49
CA ASN A 117 9.28 7.80 3.06
C ASN A 117 8.43 6.73 2.36
N THR A 118 7.63 6.01 3.14
CA THR A 118 6.81 4.94 2.56
C THR A 118 5.70 5.50 1.66
N SER A 119 5.20 6.69 1.99
CA SER A 119 4.17 7.39 1.23
C SER A 119 4.55 7.64 -0.24
N VAL A 120 5.81 7.98 -0.54
CA VAL A 120 6.25 8.28 -1.91
C VAL A 120 6.37 7.03 -2.79
N LYS A 121 6.31 5.84 -2.19
CA LYS A 121 6.37 4.56 -2.90
C LYS A 121 4.97 4.08 -3.32
N LEU A 122 3.92 4.53 -2.62
CA LEU A 122 2.55 4.10 -2.83
C LEU A 122 1.94 4.72 -4.09
N THR A 123 1.13 3.93 -4.79
CA THR A 123 0.34 4.38 -5.93
C THR A 123 -1.13 4.51 -5.52
N PRO A 124 -1.88 5.46 -6.11
CA PRO A 124 -3.34 5.40 -6.06
C PRO A 124 -3.86 4.02 -6.50
N PRO A 125 -5.00 3.55 -5.96
CA PRO A 125 -5.91 4.21 -5.01
C PRO A 125 -5.55 3.98 -3.53
N PHE A 126 -4.38 3.42 -3.23
CA PHE A 126 -4.01 3.09 -1.86
C PHE A 126 -3.61 4.32 -1.05
N LYS A 127 -4.07 4.39 0.20
CA LYS A 127 -3.71 5.42 1.16
C LYS A 127 -3.31 4.78 2.48
N ILE A 128 -2.33 5.33 3.16
CA ILE A 128 -1.99 4.92 4.53
C ILE A 128 -3.13 5.38 5.44
N ASN A 129 -3.64 4.47 6.27
CA ASN A 129 -4.72 4.79 7.20
C ASN A 129 -4.18 5.69 8.35
N PRO A 130 -4.63 6.95 8.49
CA PRO A 130 -4.10 7.87 9.51
C PRO A 130 -4.63 7.58 10.92
N VAL A 131 -5.70 6.77 11.04
CA VAL A 131 -6.32 6.47 12.33
C VAL A 131 -5.59 5.34 13.06
N PHE A 132 -5.21 4.30 12.31
CA PHE A 132 -4.63 3.09 12.88
C PHE A 132 -3.10 3.02 12.76
N ASN A 133 -2.47 3.90 11.98
CA ASN A 133 -1.02 3.91 11.83
C ASN A 133 -0.38 5.05 12.63
N MET A 134 0.86 4.78 13.03
CA MET A 134 1.77 5.70 13.70
C MET A 134 2.99 5.94 12.82
N ASP A 135 3.62 7.08 13.02
CA ASP A 135 4.90 7.43 12.42
C ASP A 135 6.05 6.82 13.21
N LEU A 136 6.89 6.04 12.53
CA LEU A 136 8.20 5.63 13.00
C LEU A 136 9.27 6.33 12.15
N ILE A 137 10.06 7.18 12.79
CA ILE A 137 11.00 8.08 12.11
C ILE A 137 12.41 7.52 12.23
N PHE A 138 13.05 7.30 11.10
CA PHE A 138 14.45 6.88 11.03
C PHE A 138 15.34 8.07 10.70
N TYR A 139 16.45 8.17 11.41
CA TYR A 139 17.43 9.24 11.26
C TYR A 139 18.78 8.69 10.81
N ASN A 140 19.29 9.23 9.72
CA ASN A 140 20.67 9.03 9.27
C ASN A 140 21.48 10.30 9.55
N CYS A 141 22.29 10.29 10.60
CA CYS A 141 23.01 11.47 11.05
C CYS A 141 24.48 11.47 10.64
N THR A 142 25.06 12.66 10.52
CA THR A 142 26.50 12.85 10.28
C THR A 142 27.34 12.69 11.56
N LYS A 143 26.72 12.92 12.72
CA LYS A 143 27.27 12.80 14.06
C LYS A 143 26.16 12.40 15.03
N PRO A 144 26.46 11.81 16.19
CA PRO A 144 25.45 11.54 17.20
C PRO A 144 24.79 12.87 17.65
N PRO A 145 23.46 12.90 17.82
CA PRO A 145 22.77 14.01 18.47
C PRO A 145 23.39 14.28 19.84
N ALA A 146 23.41 15.55 20.26
CA ALA A 146 23.90 15.86 21.60
C ALA A 146 23.02 15.14 22.64
N ALA A 147 23.62 14.51 23.65
CA ALA A 147 22.96 13.64 24.62
C ALA A 147 21.80 14.28 25.43
N HIS A 148 21.59 15.60 25.28
CA HIS A 148 20.55 16.39 25.93
C HIS A 148 19.46 16.91 24.99
N GLN A 149 19.49 16.55 23.69
CA GLN A 149 18.57 17.14 22.71
C GLN A 149 17.27 16.36 22.53
N ASP A 150 17.23 15.05 22.78
CA ASP A 150 15.99 14.28 22.63
C ASP A 150 16.03 12.91 23.34
N GLU A 151 15.39 12.78 24.52
CA GLU A 151 15.26 11.51 25.25
C GLU A 151 14.43 10.46 24.48
N THR A 152 13.79 10.84 23.37
CA THR A 152 12.92 9.96 22.58
C THR A 152 13.64 9.26 21.41
N LEU A 153 14.90 9.60 21.16
CA LEU A 153 15.73 8.95 20.14
C LEU A 153 16.33 7.65 20.67
N VAL A 154 16.06 6.55 19.96
CA VAL A 154 16.64 5.24 20.24
C VAL A 154 17.75 4.98 19.22
N GLU A 155 18.97 4.70 19.68
CA GLU A 155 20.06 4.27 18.80
C GLU A 155 19.74 2.91 18.17
N MET A 156 19.94 2.79 16.86
CA MET A 156 19.69 1.54 16.15
C MET A 156 20.76 0.51 16.45
N ARG A 157 20.36 -0.77 16.55
CA ARG A 157 21.26 -1.88 16.91
C ARG A 157 22.00 -2.42 15.69
N CYS A 158 22.82 -1.59 15.04
CA CYS A 158 23.55 -2.00 13.84
C CYS A 158 24.96 -1.41 13.75
N GLY A 159 25.93 -2.23 13.34
CA GLY A 159 27.34 -1.83 13.22
C GLY A 159 27.99 -1.40 14.55
N ASN A 160 29.28 -1.06 14.49
CA ASN A 160 29.98 -0.39 15.59
C ASN A 160 29.96 1.11 15.28
N GLU A 161 29.39 1.93 16.16
CA GLU A 161 29.27 3.40 16.03
C GLU A 161 28.32 3.86 14.91
N SER A 162 27.03 3.54 15.05
CA SER A 162 26.03 4.05 14.12
C SER A 162 25.52 5.43 14.50
N ASN A 163 25.63 6.39 13.57
CA ASN A 163 24.88 7.64 13.66
C ASN A 163 23.41 7.45 13.20
N ALA A 164 22.82 6.29 13.51
CA ALA A 164 21.49 5.90 13.07
C ALA A 164 20.56 5.78 14.27
N PHE A 165 19.43 6.49 14.21
CA PHE A 165 18.47 6.58 15.30
C PHE A 165 17.06 6.34 14.81
N VAL A 166 16.17 5.96 15.73
CA VAL A 166 14.75 5.79 15.48
C VAL A 166 13.92 6.46 16.58
N ARG A 167 12.81 7.08 16.22
CA ARG A 167 11.89 7.78 17.13
C ARG A 167 10.44 7.50 16.78
N ALA A 168 9.56 7.51 17.78
CA ALA A 168 8.12 7.54 17.56
C ALA A 168 7.66 8.99 17.24
N GLY A 169 7.01 9.18 16.08
CA GLY A 169 6.55 10.49 15.59
C GLY A 169 5.14 10.88 16.02
N GLY A 170 4.32 9.91 16.47
CA GLY A 170 2.90 10.12 16.80
C GLY A 170 1.99 9.48 15.76
N ARG A 171 0.72 9.90 15.69
CA ARG A 171 -0.23 9.37 14.68
C ARG A 171 0.22 9.76 13.28
N TYR A 172 0.04 8.85 12.33
CA TYR A 172 0.35 9.12 10.93
C TYR A 172 -0.50 10.29 10.41
N ASP A 173 0.16 11.37 10.00
CA ASP A 173 -0.50 12.64 9.67
C ASP A 173 -0.96 12.75 8.19
N GLY A 174 -0.74 11.71 7.38
CA GLY A 174 -1.11 11.72 5.96
C GLY A 174 0.00 12.27 5.04
N ALA A 175 0.72 13.28 5.50
CA ALA A 175 1.69 14.04 4.71
C ALA A 175 3.12 13.50 4.86
N GLY A 176 3.44 12.86 5.99
CA GLY A 176 4.83 12.61 6.39
C GLY A 176 5.59 13.93 6.56
N ASP A 177 4.87 15.01 6.91
CA ASP A 177 5.34 16.40 7.03
C ASP A 177 5.33 16.86 8.50
N GLY A 178 5.20 15.92 9.44
CA GLY A 178 5.61 16.18 10.82
C GLY A 178 7.01 16.79 10.78
N ASP A 179 7.18 17.92 11.48
CA ASP A 179 8.49 18.57 11.59
C ASP A 179 9.40 17.70 12.45
N TYR A 180 9.93 16.67 11.81
CA TYR A 180 10.85 15.70 12.36
C TYR A 180 12.28 16.12 12.06
N ALA A 181 12.53 17.38 11.68
CA ALA A 181 13.85 17.87 11.37
C ALA A 181 14.76 17.76 12.60
N THR A 182 15.95 17.18 12.39
CA THR A 182 16.98 17.10 13.42
C THR A 182 18.30 17.53 12.79
N GLU A 183 19.02 18.43 13.46
CA GLU A 183 20.23 19.04 12.90
C GLU A 183 21.26 17.98 12.50
N GLY A 184 21.68 18.01 11.24
CA GLY A 184 22.69 17.08 10.71
C GLY A 184 22.19 15.66 10.47
N CYS A 185 20.87 15.44 10.47
CA CYS A 185 20.23 14.15 10.21
C CYS A 185 19.26 14.22 9.03
N GLN A 186 19.25 13.17 8.21
CA GLN A 186 18.18 12.92 7.24
C GLN A 186 17.11 12.06 7.89
N ALA A 187 15.86 12.54 7.92
CA ALA A 187 14.72 11.82 8.44
C ALA A 187 14.02 10.98 7.34
N THR A 188 13.46 9.83 7.71
CA THR A 188 12.61 8.98 6.87
C THR A 188 11.41 8.49 7.66
N VAL A 189 10.21 8.74 7.14
CA VAL A 189 8.94 8.37 7.77
C VAL A 189 8.47 7.00 7.32
N VAL A 190 8.31 6.08 8.27
CA VAL A 190 7.81 4.73 8.04
C VAL A 190 6.52 4.54 8.85
N PRO A 191 5.36 4.32 8.19
CA PRO A 191 4.13 3.99 8.89
C PRO A 191 4.26 2.59 9.49
N VAL A 192 3.77 2.46 10.72
CA VAL A 192 3.65 1.18 11.43
C VAL A 192 2.26 1.12 12.05
N LEU A 193 1.72 -0.08 12.22
CA LEU A 193 0.45 -0.24 12.91
C LEU A 193 0.62 0.22 14.37
N GLY A 194 -0.23 1.15 14.82
CA GLY A 194 -0.23 1.64 16.18
C GLY A 194 -0.84 0.63 17.16
N GLU A 195 -0.46 0.74 18.43
CA GLU A 195 -1.18 0.05 19.49
C GLU A 195 -2.50 0.75 19.81
N SER A 196 -3.40 0.05 20.50
CA SER A 196 -4.69 0.63 20.94
C SER A 196 -4.55 1.89 21.81
N SER A 197 -3.40 2.06 22.47
CA SER A 197 -3.02 3.25 23.24
C SER A 197 -2.71 4.48 22.36
N GLY A 198 -2.47 4.29 21.06
CA GLY A 198 -2.01 5.36 20.17
C GLY A 198 -0.56 5.74 20.38
N GLU A 199 0.26 4.82 20.91
CA GLU A 199 1.72 4.96 21.07
C GLU A 199 2.42 3.73 20.49
N VAL A 200 3.70 3.88 20.15
CA VAL A 200 4.57 2.77 19.71
C VAL A 200 5.95 2.92 20.37
N ASP A 201 6.53 1.80 20.79
CA ASP A 201 7.89 1.77 21.31
C ASP A 201 8.90 1.65 20.15
N ALA A 202 9.60 2.75 19.87
CA ALA A 202 10.58 2.82 18.80
C ALA A 202 11.73 1.82 18.97
N SER A 203 12.00 1.32 20.18
CA SER A 203 13.04 0.30 20.41
C SER A 203 12.71 -1.07 19.81
N ASN A 204 11.44 -1.30 19.45
CA ASN A 204 10.93 -2.49 18.77
C ASN A 204 10.77 -2.29 17.25
N TYR A 205 11.54 -1.36 16.65
CA TYR A 205 11.43 -0.98 15.24
C TYR A 205 11.42 -2.16 14.25
N GLU A 206 12.17 -3.24 14.51
CA GLU A 206 12.21 -4.42 13.64
C GLU A 206 10.87 -5.18 13.61
N GLU A 207 10.25 -5.33 14.78
CA GLU A 207 8.95 -5.97 14.96
C GLU A 207 7.83 -5.10 14.40
N LEU A 208 7.89 -3.77 14.64
CA LEU A 208 6.94 -2.81 14.10
C LEU A 208 6.95 -2.80 12.56
N ILE A 209 8.14 -2.75 11.93
CA ILE A 209 8.26 -2.80 10.46
C ILE A 209 7.81 -4.16 9.91
N SER A 210 8.19 -5.27 10.56
CA SER A 210 7.78 -6.61 10.12
C SER A 210 6.29 -6.86 10.33
N GLY A 211 5.70 -6.21 11.32
CA GLY A 211 4.26 -6.17 11.56
C GLY A 211 3.52 -5.36 10.51
N GLY A 212 4.19 -4.50 9.75
CA GLY A 212 3.56 -3.73 8.68
C GLY A 212 2.60 -2.64 9.18
N PHE A 213 1.84 -2.10 8.23
CA PHE A 213 0.93 -0.97 8.44
C PHE A 213 -0.34 -1.15 7.61
N LEU A 214 -1.37 -0.38 7.94
CA LEU A 214 -2.68 -0.49 7.32
C LEU A 214 -2.82 0.49 6.14
N LEU A 215 -3.08 -0.03 4.95
CA LEU A 215 -3.58 0.73 3.82
C LEU A 215 -5.11 0.68 3.78
N THR A 216 -5.72 1.69 3.18
CA THR A 216 -7.11 1.67 2.72
C THR A 216 -7.15 1.87 1.22
N TRP A 217 -8.21 1.37 0.58
CA TRP A 217 -8.49 1.64 -0.82
C TRP A 217 -9.92 2.15 -0.99
N GLN A 218 -10.13 2.98 -2.00
CA GLN A 218 -11.46 3.38 -2.44
C GLN A 218 -11.83 2.54 -3.66
N SER A 219 -13.08 2.05 -3.74
CA SER A 219 -13.55 1.48 -5.00
C SER A 219 -13.52 2.56 -6.07
N PRO A 220 -13.22 2.20 -7.34
CA PRO A 220 -13.52 3.07 -8.46
C PRO A 220 -15.00 3.52 -8.33
N PRO A 221 -15.32 4.80 -8.59
CA PRO A 221 -16.72 5.20 -8.65
C PRO A 221 -17.43 4.28 -9.65
N ALA A 222 -18.51 3.63 -9.21
CA ALA A 222 -19.35 2.86 -10.11
C ALA A 222 -19.79 3.80 -11.23
N GLY A 223 -19.40 3.50 -12.47
CA GLY A 223 -19.78 4.32 -13.62
C GLY A 223 -21.29 4.49 -13.63
N THR A 224 -21.74 5.73 -13.52
CA THR A 224 -23.13 6.14 -13.76
C THR A 224 -23.48 6.06 -15.24
#